data_AF-W7S573-F1
#
_entry.id   AF-W7S573-F1
#
_cell.length_a   1.000
_cell.length_b   1.000
_cell.length_c   1.000
_cell.angle_alpha   90.00
_cell.angle_beta   90.00
_cell.angle_gamma   90.00
#
_symmetry.space_group_name_H-M   'P 1'
#
loop_
_entity.id
_entity.type
_entity.pdbx_description
1 polymer ?
#
loop_
_entity_poly.entity_id
_entity_poly.type
_entity_poly.pdbx_seq_one_letter_code
_entity_poly.pdbx_strand_id
1 'polypeptide(L)'
;MRRIHAGAALGLLLLLACCGTAQPGSGNGAVTSTSLPMPTGDFPTGLNHATPDPTVVELRPTRFDRATAGDGDNLVVQYTAGGRAECAKLGRVDVAETDDAVTVTVRLGQAPGAKCGGEQPMIAATFETTVTLKAPLGARQVRDGAS
;
A
#
# COMPACT_ATOMS: atom_id res chain seq x y z
N MET A 1 1.68 -49.54 -4.35
CA MET A 1 2.18 -50.14 -3.09
C MET A 1 3.65 -50.47 -3.25
N ARG A 2 4.53 -49.78 -2.52
CA ARG A 2 5.88 -50.24 -2.20
C ARG A 2 6.33 -49.50 -0.94
N ARG A 3 6.33 -50.23 0.18
CA ARG A 3 6.90 -49.86 1.48
C ARG A 3 8.43 -49.96 1.42
N ILE A 4 9.10 -49.48 2.48
CA ILE A 4 10.49 -49.74 2.98
C ILE A 4 11.33 -48.43 3.03
N HIS A 5 12.01 -47.97 4.09
CA HIS A 5 12.33 -48.47 5.45
C HIS A 5 12.58 -47.30 6.43
N ALA A 6 12.39 -47.57 7.72
CA ALA A 6 12.81 -46.75 8.85
C ALA A 6 14.34 -46.77 9.04
N GLY A 7 14.90 -45.68 9.58
CA GLY A 7 16.29 -45.61 10.03
C GLY A 7 16.48 -44.47 11.03
N ALA A 8 16.71 -44.82 12.30
CA ALA A 8 17.02 -43.93 13.40
C ALA A 8 18.55 -43.80 13.58
N ALA A 9 19.02 -42.60 13.92
CA ALA A 9 20.31 -42.30 14.59
C ALA A 9 20.23 -40.81 15.03
N LEU A 10 20.19 -40.43 16.31
CA LEU A 10 21.18 -40.57 17.39
C LEU A 10 22.51 -39.87 17.08
N GLY A 11 22.77 -38.74 17.75
CA GLY A 11 24.05 -38.01 17.78
C GLY A 11 23.84 -36.59 18.33
N LEU A 12 23.88 -36.37 19.66
CA LEU A 12 25.03 -36.22 20.56
C LEU A 12 25.62 -34.79 20.59
N LEU A 13 25.38 -34.15 21.74
CA LEU A 13 26.03 -33.01 22.43
C LEU A 13 27.18 -32.24 21.74
N LEU A 14 27.07 -30.91 21.79
CA LEU A 14 28.20 -29.99 21.99
C LEU A 14 27.79 -28.85 22.95
N LEU A 15 28.38 -28.89 24.15
CA LEU A 15 28.35 -27.85 25.18
C LEU A 15 29.29 -26.72 24.76
N LEU A 16 28.77 -25.50 24.56
CA LEU A 16 29.57 -24.28 24.63
C LEU A 16 29.24 -23.54 25.92
N ALA A 17 30.15 -23.64 26.89
CA ALA A 17 30.22 -22.76 28.04
C ALA A 17 30.81 -21.42 27.58
N CYS A 18 29.97 -20.38 27.46
CA CYS A 18 30.44 -19.02 27.27
C CYS A 18 30.34 -18.27 28.61
N CYS A 19 31.48 -18.15 29.31
CA CYS A 19 31.63 -17.18 30.38
C CYS A 19 31.64 -15.77 29.77
N GLY A 20 30.52 -15.06 29.86
CA GLY A 20 30.48 -13.62 29.63
C GLY A 20 30.79 -12.88 30.93
N THR A 21 31.95 -12.26 31.04
CA THR A 21 32.25 -11.31 32.11
C THR A 21 31.47 -10.02 31.85
N ALA A 22 30.48 -9.75 32.69
CA ALA A 22 29.74 -8.48 32.66
C ALA A 22 30.67 -7.35 33.15
N GLN A 23 31.00 -6.42 32.27
CA GLN A 23 31.68 -5.17 32.64
C GLN A 23 30.63 -4.21 33.23
N PRO A 24 30.79 -3.72 34.46
CA PRO A 24 29.95 -2.65 34.97
C PRO A 24 30.35 -1.35 34.27
N GLY A 25 29.55 -0.92 33.30
CA GLY A 25 29.60 0.46 32.80
C GLY A 25 29.15 1.40 33.90
N SER A 26 30.11 1.98 34.62
CA SER A 26 29.87 3.09 35.55
C SER A 26 29.63 4.35 34.71
N GLY A 27 28.36 4.71 34.54
CA GLY A 27 27.93 5.94 33.92
C GLY A 27 26.84 6.58 34.77
N ASN A 28 27.22 7.33 35.81
CA ASN A 28 26.31 8.19 36.58
C ASN A 28 25.95 9.45 35.77
N GLY A 29 25.40 9.27 34.57
CA GLY A 29 24.69 10.32 33.85
C GLY A 29 23.21 10.19 34.17
N ALA A 30 22.66 11.11 34.96
CA ALA A 30 21.22 11.23 35.08
C ALA A 30 20.66 11.55 33.70
N VAL A 31 20.18 10.53 32.98
CA VAL A 31 19.40 10.72 31.76
C VAL A 31 18.06 11.30 32.19
N THR A 32 17.93 12.62 32.11
CA THR A 32 16.63 13.27 32.18
C THR A 32 15.86 12.86 30.93
N SER A 33 15.02 11.85 31.06
CA SER A 33 14.04 11.49 30.02
C SER A 33 13.05 12.64 29.89
N THR A 34 13.32 13.57 28.97
CA THR A 34 12.31 14.53 28.55
C THR A 34 11.24 13.76 27.80
N SER A 35 10.11 13.46 28.45
CA SER A 35 8.96 12.87 27.78
C SER A 35 8.43 13.90 26.79
N LEU A 36 8.63 13.65 25.49
CA LEU A 36 7.92 14.39 24.46
C LEU A 36 6.42 14.17 24.66
N PRO A 37 5.59 15.22 24.63
CA PRO A 37 4.15 15.04 24.65
C PRO A 37 3.76 14.15 23.46
N MET A 38 3.01 13.08 23.71
CA MET A 38 2.40 12.31 22.63
C MET A 38 1.51 13.26 21.82
N PRO A 39 1.51 13.18 20.48
CA PRO A 39 0.54 13.92 19.67
C PRO A 39 -0.86 13.52 20.15
N THR A 40 -1.62 14.47 20.68
CA THR A 40 -3.01 14.30 21.11
C THR A 40 -4.01 14.43 19.96
N GLY A 41 -3.53 14.36 18.72
CA GLY A 41 -4.38 14.41 17.53
C GLY A 41 -5.12 13.10 17.33
N ASP A 42 -6.38 13.19 16.89
CA ASP A 42 -7.12 12.04 16.39
C ASP A 42 -6.31 11.40 15.25
N PHE A 43 -6.05 10.11 15.36
CA PHE A 43 -5.44 9.37 14.26
C PHE A 43 -6.44 9.34 13.10
N PRO A 44 -6.01 9.63 11.85
CA PRO A 44 -6.89 9.51 10.71
C PRO A 44 -7.42 8.07 10.65
N THR A 45 -8.75 7.95 10.65
CA THR A 45 -9.46 6.69 10.46
C THR A 45 -10.01 6.66 9.05
N GLY A 46 -9.68 5.63 8.27
CA GLY A 46 -10.11 5.49 6.87
C GLY A 46 -9.01 5.05 5.91
N LEU A 47 -9.36 4.92 4.63
CA LEU A 47 -8.40 4.67 3.55
C LEU A 47 -7.62 5.96 3.22
N ASN A 48 -6.48 5.80 2.55
CA ASN A 48 -5.72 6.94 2.03
C ASN A 48 -6.50 7.58 0.88
N HIS A 49 -7.03 8.78 1.07
CA HIS A 49 -7.68 9.50 -0.02
C HIS A 49 -6.65 10.08 -1.00
N ALA A 50 -6.82 9.81 -2.29
CA ALA A 50 -5.97 10.30 -3.36
C ALA A 50 -6.76 11.23 -4.29
N THR A 51 -6.20 12.40 -4.55
CA THR A 51 -6.73 13.35 -5.53
C THR A 51 -5.89 13.28 -6.81
N PRO A 52 -6.50 13.22 -8.00
CA PRO A 52 -5.77 13.33 -9.27
C PRO A 52 -4.87 14.56 -9.34
N ASP A 53 -3.61 14.35 -9.68
CA ASP A 53 -2.61 15.40 -9.89
C ASP A 53 -2.22 15.45 -11.38
N PRO A 54 -2.65 16.49 -12.13
CA PRO A 54 -2.41 16.58 -13.57
C PRO A 54 -0.94 16.78 -13.94
N THR A 55 -0.05 17.03 -12.96
CA THR A 55 1.39 17.17 -13.20
C THR A 55 2.11 15.83 -13.26
N VAL A 56 1.45 14.73 -12.85
CA VAL A 56 2.05 13.39 -12.87
C VAL A 56 2.35 12.95 -14.30
N VAL A 57 3.57 12.45 -14.50
CA VAL A 57 4.09 12.02 -15.79
C VAL A 57 4.24 10.50 -15.84
N GLU A 58 4.51 9.96 -17.03
CA GLU A 58 4.67 8.51 -17.26
C GLU A 58 3.47 7.68 -16.79
N LEU A 59 2.27 8.19 -17.06
CA LEU A 59 1.03 7.55 -16.64
C LEU A 59 0.90 6.15 -17.25
N ARG A 60 0.51 5.18 -16.42
CA ARG A 60 0.24 3.79 -16.78
C ARG A 60 -1.14 3.37 -16.29
N PRO A 61 -1.88 2.54 -17.05
CA PRO A 61 -3.05 1.87 -16.50
C PRO A 61 -2.67 1.09 -15.23
N THR A 62 -3.48 1.20 -14.20
CA THR A 62 -3.37 0.40 -12.98
C THR A 62 -4.73 -0.21 -12.70
N ARG A 63 -4.73 -1.51 -12.44
CA ARG A 63 -5.93 -2.24 -12.02
C ARG A 63 -6.42 -1.67 -10.69
N PHE A 64 -7.73 -1.47 -10.57
CA PHE A 64 -8.34 -1.13 -9.29
C PHE A 64 -8.79 -2.41 -8.58
N ASP A 65 -8.90 -2.35 -7.26
CA ASP A 65 -9.30 -3.49 -6.43
C ASP A 65 -10.81 -3.59 -6.30
N ARG A 66 -11.47 -2.42 -6.16
CA ARG A 66 -12.91 -2.31 -5.99
C ARG A 66 -13.43 -0.98 -6.52
N ALA A 67 -14.64 -0.98 -7.05
CA ALA A 67 -15.38 0.24 -7.33
C ALA A 67 -16.82 0.08 -6.79
N THR A 68 -17.31 1.10 -6.09
CA THR A 68 -18.63 1.09 -5.45
C THR A 68 -19.34 2.40 -5.69
N ALA A 69 -20.68 2.38 -5.81
CA ALA A 69 -21.47 3.59 -5.84
C ALA A 69 -21.25 4.39 -4.54
N GLY A 70 -21.03 5.70 -4.68
CA GLY A 70 -21.13 6.68 -3.61
C GLY A 70 -22.47 7.42 -3.68
N ASP A 71 -22.56 8.55 -3.00
CA ASP A 71 -23.77 9.38 -3.01
C ASP A 71 -24.00 10.04 -4.38
N GLY A 72 -25.24 10.01 -4.87
CA GLY A 72 -25.64 10.63 -6.13
C GLY A 72 -24.90 10.06 -7.34
N ASP A 73 -24.15 10.92 -8.01
CA ASP A 73 -23.40 10.59 -9.23
C ASP A 73 -21.97 10.12 -8.92
N ASN A 74 -21.61 9.94 -7.65
CA ASN A 74 -20.26 9.57 -7.28
C ASN A 74 -20.02 8.06 -7.42
N LEU A 75 -18.83 7.71 -7.90
CA LEU A 75 -18.27 6.38 -7.86
C LEU A 75 -16.96 6.44 -7.06
N VAL A 76 -16.87 5.62 -6.02
CA VAL A 76 -15.67 5.47 -5.20
C VAL A 76 -14.84 4.33 -5.76
N VAL A 77 -13.58 4.61 -6.10
CA VAL A 77 -12.65 3.66 -6.71
C VAL A 77 -11.49 3.43 -5.75
N GLN A 78 -11.32 2.18 -5.32
CA GLN A 78 -10.24 1.74 -4.44
C GLN A 78 -9.18 0.99 -5.23
N TYR A 79 -7.92 1.34 -5.01
CA TYR A 79 -6.79 0.70 -5.69
C TYR A 79 -5.58 0.62 -4.75
N THR A 80 -4.73 -0.37 -4.99
CA THR A 80 -3.52 -0.58 -4.20
C THR A 80 -2.30 -0.14 -5.00
N ALA A 81 -1.47 0.69 -4.39
CA ALA A 81 -0.22 1.17 -4.98
C ALA A 81 0.95 0.91 -4.04
N GLY A 82 2.08 0.48 -4.60
CA GLY A 82 3.31 0.18 -3.87
C GLY A 82 4.49 1.02 -4.33
N GLY A 83 5.61 0.87 -3.62
CA GLY A 83 6.80 1.67 -3.83
C GLY A 83 6.74 3.03 -3.16
N ARG A 84 7.62 3.95 -3.53
CA ARG A 84 7.62 5.30 -2.97
C ARG A 84 6.42 6.11 -3.48
N ALA A 85 5.87 6.97 -2.62
CA ALA A 85 4.66 7.74 -2.92
C ALA A 85 4.80 8.60 -4.18
N GLU A 86 5.98 9.19 -4.42
CA GLU A 86 6.25 10.00 -5.61
C GLU A 86 6.36 9.19 -6.92
N CYS A 87 6.41 7.86 -6.85
CA CYS A 87 6.56 6.96 -7.99
C CYS A 87 5.28 6.26 -8.43
N ALA A 88 4.22 6.35 -7.61
CA ALA A 88 2.91 5.77 -7.88
C ALA A 88 1.79 6.76 -7.52
N LYS A 89 1.94 8.04 -7.90
CA LYS A 89 0.92 9.08 -7.69
C LYS A 89 -0.24 8.89 -8.65
N LEU A 90 -1.45 9.18 -8.17
CA LEU A 90 -2.64 9.28 -9.02
C LEU A 90 -2.54 10.51 -9.92
N GLY A 91 -2.41 10.29 -11.22
CA GLY A 91 -2.42 11.41 -12.18
C GLY A 91 -3.81 11.76 -12.67
N ARG A 92 -4.58 10.72 -13.05
CA ARG A 92 -5.98 10.87 -13.47
C ARG A 92 -6.75 9.57 -13.36
N VAL A 93 -8.06 9.67 -13.51
CA VAL A 93 -8.96 8.54 -13.70
C VAL A 93 -9.72 8.76 -15.00
N ASP A 94 -9.51 7.88 -15.98
CA ASP A 94 -10.24 7.94 -17.24
C ASP A 94 -11.57 7.19 -17.07
N VAL A 95 -12.69 7.83 -17.42
CA VAL A 95 -14.04 7.24 -17.29
C VAL A 95 -14.73 7.25 -18.65
N ALA A 96 -15.15 6.07 -19.11
CA ALA A 96 -16.00 5.90 -20.29
C ALA A 96 -17.35 5.32 -19.88
N GLU A 97 -18.42 6.06 -20.14
CA GLU A 97 -19.78 5.70 -19.75
C GLU A 97 -20.62 5.28 -20.96
N THR A 98 -21.38 4.21 -20.77
CA THR A 98 -22.43 3.70 -21.66
C THR A 98 -23.70 3.50 -20.84
N ASP A 99 -24.80 3.14 -21.50
CA ASP A 99 -26.08 2.89 -20.84
C ASP A 99 -26.01 1.72 -19.84
N ASP A 100 -25.18 0.70 -20.10
CA ASP A 100 -25.11 -0.53 -19.30
C ASP A 100 -23.83 -0.66 -18.47
N ALA A 101 -22.81 0.15 -18.75
CA ALA A 101 -21.50 0.02 -18.11
C ALA A 101 -20.73 1.33 -17.96
N VAL A 102 -19.93 1.40 -16.90
CA VAL A 102 -18.93 2.42 -16.62
C VAL A 102 -17.56 1.76 -16.64
N THR A 103 -16.71 2.13 -17.59
CA THR A 103 -15.31 1.66 -17.65
C THR A 103 -14.41 2.69 -16.99
N VAL A 104 -13.70 2.28 -15.94
CA VAL A 104 -12.81 3.13 -15.15
C VAL A 104 -11.38 2.68 -15.37
N THR A 105 -10.48 3.59 -15.68
CA THR A 105 -9.04 3.33 -15.76
C THR A 105 -8.30 4.24 -14.81
N VAL A 106 -7.78 3.69 -13.71
CA VAL A 106 -6.88 4.41 -12.81
C VAL A 106 -5.53 4.58 -13.52
N ARG A 107 -4.99 5.80 -13.51
CA ARG A 107 -3.73 6.13 -14.15
C ARG A 107 -2.74 6.62 -13.11
N LEU A 108 -1.83 5.73 -12.71
CA LEU A 108 -0.74 6.07 -11.80
C LEU A 108 0.51 6.42 -12.59
N GLY A 109 1.36 7.26 -12.02
CA GLY A 109 2.64 7.62 -12.59
C GLY A 109 3.56 8.25 -11.56
N GLN A 110 4.59 8.93 -12.04
CA GLN A 110 5.60 9.55 -11.18
C GLN A 110 5.44 11.07 -11.14
N ALA A 111 5.75 11.68 -9.99
CA ALA A 111 5.88 13.12 -9.89
C ALA A 111 7.00 13.62 -10.84
N PRO A 112 6.89 14.83 -11.40
CA PRO A 112 7.95 15.40 -12.22
C PRO A 112 9.31 15.37 -11.51
N GLY A 113 10.32 14.80 -12.17
CA GLY A 113 11.68 14.70 -11.64
C GLY A 113 11.91 13.60 -10.59
N ALA A 114 10.87 12.84 -10.20
CA ALA A 114 11.02 11.72 -9.30
C ALA A 114 11.99 10.66 -9.87
N LYS A 115 12.81 10.08 -8.98
CA LYS A 115 13.75 9.02 -9.34
C LYS A 115 13.11 7.69 -9.03
N CYS A 116 12.42 7.08 -10.00
CA CYS A 116 11.64 5.86 -9.76
C CYS A 116 12.30 4.56 -10.25
N GLY A 117 13.50 4.66 -10.82
CA GLY A 117 14.35 3.49 -11.08
C GLY A 117 14.96 2.92 -9.79
N GLY A 118 15.40 1.66 -9.88
CA GLY A 118 16.08 0.95 -8.79
C GLY A 118 15.13 0.32 -7.77
N GLU A 119 15.66 0.00 -6.59
CA GLU A 119 14.91 -0.65 -5.52
C GLU A 119 13.77 0.23 -5.01
N GLN A 120 12.62 -0.40 -4.78
CA GLN A 120 11.41 0.22 -4.26
C GLN A 120 10.99 -0.51 -2.98
N PRO A 121 10.40 0.20 -1.99
CA PRO A 121 9.80 -0.45 -0.83
C PRO A 121 8.76 -1.50 -1.27
N MET A 122 8.80 -2.69 -0.63
CA MET A 122 7.80 -3.74 -0.84
C MET A 122 6.48 -3.49 -0.10
N ILE A 123 6.30 -2.29 0.45
CA ILE A 123 5.08 -1.89 1.14
C ILE A 123 4.11 -1.32 0.09
N ALA A 124 2.86 -1.77 0.15
CA ALA A 124 1.76 -1.21 -0.61
C ALA A 124 0.70 -0.67 0.35
N ALA A 125 0.02 0.37 -0.10
CA ALA A 125 -1.10 0.96 0.61
C ALA A 125 -2.32 1.00 -0.31
N THR A 126 -3.50 0.82 0.30
CA THR A 126 -4.76 1.01 -0.41
C THR A 126 -5.15 2.48 -0.35
N PHE A 127 -5.56 2.98 -1.52
CA PHE A 127 -6.03 4.33 -1.72
C PHE A 127 -7.46 4.31 -2.22
N GLU A 128 -8.17 5.41 -2.03
CA GLU A 128 -9.46 5.67 -2.65
C GLU A 128 -9.46 7.01 -3.38
N THR A 129 -10.19 7.07 -4.49
CA THR A 129 -10.48 8.30 -5.22
C THR A 129 -11.95 8.29 -5.61
N THR A 130 -12.58 9.46 -5.54
CA THR A 130 -13.97 9.64 -6.00
C THR A 130 -13.96 10.20 -7.41
N VAL A 131 -14.77 9.62 -8.29
CA VAL A 131 -15.07 10.16 -9.62
C VAL A 131 -16.54 10.51 -9.72
N THR A 132 -16.85 11.61 -10.39
CA THR A 132 -18.23 12.01 -10.68
C THR A 132 -18.62 11.48 -12.05
N LEU A 133 -19.68 10.67 -12.09
CA LEU A 133 -20.29 10.13 -13.30
C LEU A 133 -21.26 11.15 -13.92
N LYS A 134 -21.71 10.90 -15.15
CA LYS A 134 -22.75 11.71 -15.82
C LYS A 134 -24.14 11.51 -15.22
N ALA A 135 -24.36 10.39 -14.52
CA ALA A 135 -25.61 10.01 -13.86
C ALA A 135 -25.31 8.98 -12.75
N PRO A 136 -26.25 8.65 -11.84
CA PRO A 136 -26.01 7.70 -10.77
C PRO A 136 -25.65 6.31 -11.31
N LEU A 137 -24.80 5.54 -10.63
CA LEU A 137 -24.32 4.24 -11.13
C LEU A 137 -25.48 3.29 -11.49
N GLY A 138 -26.50 3.21 -10.63
CA GLY A 138 -27.68 2.38 -10.86
C GLY A 138 -27.33 0.90 -11.03
N ALA A 139 -27.90 0.25 -12.05
CA ALA A 139 -27.62 -1.14 -12.38
C ALA A 139 -26.42 -1.34 -13.32
N ARG A 140 -25.72 -0.25 -13.69
CA ARG A 140 -24.60 -0.31 -14.64
C ARG A 140 -23.43 -1.10 -14.05
N GLN A 141 -22.81 -1.91 -14.88
CA GLN A 141 -21.62 -2.67 -14.50
C GLN A 141 -20.39 -1.76 -14.47
N VAL A 142 -19.55 -1.89 -13.45
CA VAL A 142 -18.24 -1.23 -13.43
C VAL A 142 -17.19 -2.17 -14.02
N ARG A 143 -16.44 -1.69 -15.01
CA ARG A 143 -15.37 -2.43 -15.69
C ARG A 143 -14.02 -1.78 -15.43
N ASP A 144 -13.01 -2.60 -15.26
CA ASP A 144 -11.62 -2.15 -15.17
C ASP A 144 -11.03 -2.00 -16.57
N GLY A 145 -10.62 -0.78 -16.91
CA GLY A 145 -10.01 -0.44 -18.20
C GLY A 145 -8.48 -0.64 -18.24
N ALA A 146 -7.87 -1.14 -17.16
CA ALA A 146 -6.46 -1.55 -17.12
C ALA A 146 -6.22 -3.02 -17.52
N SER A 147 -7.27 -3.74 -17.93
CA SER A 147 -7.24 -5.14 -18.40
C SER A 147 -7.70 -5.35 -19.82
#